data_AF-A0A1B6E4A7-F1
#
_entry.id   AF-A0A1B6E4A7-F1
#
_cell.length_a   1.000
_cell.length_b   1.000
_cell.length_c   1.000
_cell.angle_alpha   90.00
_cell.angle_beta   90.00
_cell.angle_gamma   90.00
#
_symmetry.space_group_name_H-M   'P 1'
#
loop_
_entity.id
_entity.type
_entity.pdbx_description
1 polymer ?
#
loop_
_entity_poly.entity_id
_entity_poly.type
_entity_poly.pdbx_seq_one_letter_code
_entity_poly.pdbx_strand_id
1 'polypeptide(L)'
;EPYITWGYPNLKSVRELIYKRGFAKIKAQRIPITSNLMIEKKLGKDCNIICVEDLVHEIFTVGPNFKYASNFLWPFKLNTPTGGWRKKTNHYVEGGDFGLREDKINHLLRKMV
;
A
#
# COMPACT_ATOMS: atom_id res chain seq x y z
N GLU A 1 6.80 -15.79 10.29
CA GLU A 1 7.10 -14.93 9.11
C GLU A 1 7.05 -15.58 7.72
N PRO A 2 6.94 -16.91 7.49
CA PRO A 2 7.21 -17.49 6.16
C PRO A 2 6.19 -17.13 5.07
N TYR A 3 5.11 -16.43 5.43
CA TYR A 3 3.99 -16.13 4.54
C TYR A 3 4.01 -14.71 3.96
N ILE A 4 4.86 -13.83 4.50
CA ILE A 4 4.87 -12.41 4.10
C ILE A 4 6.26 -11.92 3.76
N THR A 5 6.30 -11.02 2.79
CA THR A 5 7.48 -10.21 2.46
C THR A 5 7.16 -8.77 2.81
N TRP A 6 8.04 -8.10 3.54
CA TRP A 6 7.81 -6.74 4.02
C TRP A 6 9.10 -5.92 3.98
N GLY A 7 8.99 -4.60 4.12
CA GLY A 7 10.12 -3.67 4.06
C GLY A 7 9.64 -2.23 4.09
N TYR A 8 10.53 -1.30 3.78
CA TYR A 8 10.26 0.13 3.87
C TYR A 8 9.89 0.69 2.48
N PRO A 9 8.60 0.97 2.21
CA PRO A 9 8.21 1.55 0.94
C PRO A 9 8.66 3.01 0.88
N ASN A 10 9.14 3.45 -0.27
CA ASN A 10 9.40 4.86 -0.53
C ASN A 10 8.11 5.59 -0.98
N LEU A 11 8.14 6.92 -0.93
CA LEU A 11 7.01 7.76 -1.31
C LEU A 11 6.47 7.44 -2.71
N LYS A 12 7.36 7.15 -3.67
CA LYS A 12 6.96 6.79 -5.04
C LYS A 12 6.16 5.49 -5.08
N SER A 13 6.60 4.46 -4.36
CA SER A 13 5.91 3.17 -4.29
C SER A 13 4.56 3.28 -3.59
N VAL A 14 4.45 4.07 -2.50
CA VAL A 14 3.15 4.35 -1.85
C VAL A 14 2.20 5.07 -2.80
N ARG A 15 2.69 6.11 -3.49
CA ARG A 15 1.92 6.84 -4.50
C ARG A 15 1.42 5.92 -5.60
N GLU A 16 2.31 5.14 -6.23
CA GLU A 16 1.95 4.22 -7.31
C GLU A 16 0.92 3.17 -6.86
N LEU A 17 1.03 2.66 -5.63
CA LEU A 17 0.06 1.73 -5.06
C LEU A 17 -1.32 2.37 -4.94
N ILE A 18 -1.42 3.55 -4.35
CA ILE A 18 -2.71 4.24 -4.14
C ILE A 18 -3.32 4.65 -5.48
N TYR A 19 -2.54 5.20 -6.43
CA TYR A 19 -3.08 5.61 -7.72
C TYR A 19 -3.48 4.45 -8.63
N LYS A 20 -2.66 3.40 -8.74
CA LYS A 20 -2.90 2.31 -9.72
C LYS A 20 -3.73 1.16 -9.14
N ARG A 21 -3.62 0.93 -7.83
CA ARG A 21 -4.21 -0.24 -7.16
C ARG A 21 -5.13 0.14 -6.01
N GLY A 22 -5.37 1.44 -5.76
CA GLY A 22 -6.19 1.94 -4.66
C GLY A 22 -7.67 1.70 -4.85
N PHE A 23 -8.26 1.04 -3.85
CA PHE A 23 -9.71 0.92 -3.69
C PHE A 23 -10.08 1.42 -2.30
N ALA A 24 -11.19 2.12 -2.20
CA ALA A 24 -11.78 2.54 -0.95
C ALA A 24 -12.70 1.44 -0.39
N LYS A 25 -12.70 1.28 0.93
CA LYS A 25 -13.65 0.48 1.70
C LYS A 25 -14.81 1.37 2.16
N ILE A 26 -15.88 1.40 1.37
CA ILE A 26 -17.08 2.20 1.66
C ILE A 26 -18.24 1.24 1.88
N LYS A 27 -18.89 1.30 3.05
CA LYS A 27 -20.00 0.39 3.43
C LYS A 27 -19.64 -1.10 3.21
N ALA A 28 -18.42 -1.48 3.58
CA ALA A 28 -17.85 -2.82 3.37
C ALA A 28 -17.74 -3.28 1.89
N GLN A 29 -17.98 -2.38 0.93
CA GLN A 29 -17.77 -2.62 -0.49
C GLN A 29 -16.40 -2.11 -0.92
N ARG A 30 -15.82 -2.78 -1.92
CA ARG A 30 -14.55 -2.41 -2.54
C ARG A 30 -14.84 -1.53 -3.77
N ILE A 31 -14.59 -0.23 -3.66
CA ILE A 31 -14.91 0.76 -4.69
C ILE A 31 -13.63 1.40 -5.22
N PRO A 32 -13.41 1.50 -6.55
CA PRO A 32 -12.21 2.15 -7.08
C PRO A 32 -12.16 3.63 -6.70
N ILE A 33 -10.98 4.14 -6.33
CA ILE A 33 -10.79 5.56 -6.05
C ILE A 33 -10.69 6.29 -7.39
N THR A 34 -11.73 7.03 -7.75
CA THR A 34 -11.80 7.77 -9.03
C THR A 34 -11.78 9.29 -8.87
N SER A 35 -12.07 9.81 -7.68
CA SER A 35 -12.18 11.25 -7.42
C SER A 35 -11.83 11.60 -5.98
N ASN A 36 -11.22 12.77 -5.78
CA ASN A 36 -10.93 13.34 -4.46
C ASN A 36 -12.21 13.54 -3.62
N LEU A 37 -13.35 13.81 -4.27
CA LEU A 37 -14.63 13.96 -3.58
C LEU A 37 -15.02 12.71 -2.77
N MET A 38 -14.57 11.52 -3.19
CA MET A 38 -14.83 10.28 -2.46
C MET A 38 -14.03 10.19 -1.16
N ILE A 39 -12.79 10.72 -1.19
CA ILE A 39 -11.88 10.75 -0.06
C ILE A 39 -12.37 11.80 0.94
N GLU A 40 -12.61 13.02 0.48
CA GLU A 40 -13.11 14.13 1.29
C GLU A 40 -14.43 13.76 2.00
N LYS A 41 -15.38 13.14 1.30
CA LYS A 41 -16.65 12.71 1.93
C LYS A 41 -16.47 11.71 3.08
N LYS A 42 -15.43 10.88 3.03
CA LYS A 42 -15.23 9.79 3.99
C LYS A 42 -14.25 10.14 5.10
N LEU A 43 -13.23 10.95 4.80
CA LEU A 43 -12.11 11.27 5.69
C LEU A 43 -11.96 12.78 5.95
N GLY A 44 -12.62 13.65 5.19
CA GLY A 44 -12.42 15.10 5.27
C GLY A 44 -12.86 15.71 6.61
N LYS A 45 -14.03 15.32 7.13
CA LYS A 45 -14.57 15.91 8.37
C LYS A 45 -13.72 15.64 9.62
N ASP A 46 -13.28 14.40 9.80
CA ASP A 46 -12.65 13.96 11.05
C ASP A 46 -11.12 13.86 10.95
N CYS A 47 -10.58 13.67 9.73
CA CYS A 47 -9.16 13.42 9.52
C CYS A 47 -8.44 14.52 8.73
N ASN A 48 -9.17 15.51 8.20
CA ASN A 48 -8.65 16.56 7.32
C ASN A 48 -7.89 16.02 6.09
N ILE A 49 -8.30 14.86 5.56
CA ILE A 49 -7.75 14.25 4.35
C ILE A 49 -8.71 14.52 3.20
N ILE A 50 -8.31 15.40 2.27
CA ILE A 50 -9.20 15.94 1.23
C ILE A 50 -8.88 15.31 -0.12
N CYS A 51 -7.61 15.04 -0.41
CA CYS A 51 -7.18 14.51 -1.69
C CYS A 51 -6.34 13.22 -1.57
N VAL A 52 -6.04 12.62 -2.72
CA VAL A 52 -5.17 11.43 -2.80
C VAL A 52 -3.77 11.72 -2.26
N GLU A 53 -3.21 12.91 -2.49
CA GLU A 53 -1.86 13.24 -2.00
C GLU A 53 -1.83 13.40 -0.48
N ASP A 54 -2.87 13.94 0.15
CA ASP A 54 -3.00 13.97 1.61
C ASP A 54 -3.03 12.54 2.17
N LEU A 55 -3.74 11.63 1.49
CA LEU A 55 -3.80 10.22 1.87
C LEU A 55 -2.43 9.54 1.74
N VAL A 56 -1.70 9.81 0.64
CA VAL A 56 -0.32 9.31 0.44
C VAL A 56 0.59 9.85 1.54
N HIS A 57 0.50 11.15 1.85
CA HIS A 57 1.29 11.80 2.88
C HIS A 57 1.04 11.16 4.25
N GLU A 58 -0.23 11.05 4.66
CA GLU A 58 -0.63 10.48 5.94
C GLU A 58 -0.16 9.04 6.12
N ILE A 59 -0.25 8.22 5.05
CA ILE A 59 0.23 6.84 5.06
C ILE A 59 1.76 6.76 5.14
N PHE A 60 2.47 7.62 4.42
CA PHE A 60 3.93 7.58 4.35
C PHE A 60 4.60 8.13 5.62
N THR A 61 4.06 9.21 6.20
CA THR A 61 4.60 9.83 7.42
C THR A 61 4.10 9.18 8.70
N VAL A 62 3.13 8.26 8.61
CA VAL A 62 2.45 7.66 9.75
C VAL A 62 1.83 8.76 10.62
N GLY A 63 0.98 9.58 10.00
CA GLY A 63 0.33 10.70 10.66
C GLY A 63 -0.69 10.29 11.74
N PRO A 64 -1.28 11.26 12.46
CA PRO A 64 -2.17 11.02 13.59
C PRO A 64 -3.43 10.20 13.23
N ASN A 65 -3.88 10.30 11.98
CA ASN A 65 -5.06 9.63 11.44
C ASN A 65 -4.71 8.40 10.60
N PHE A 66 -3.48 7.89 10.70
CA PHE A 66 -3.01 6.71 9.96
C PHE A 66 -3.98 5.52 10.04
N LYS A 67 -4.54 5.26 11.23
CA LYS A 67 -5.51 4.17 11.44
C LYS A 67 -6.75 4.32 10.55
N TYR A 68 -7.26 5.54 10.37
CA TYR A 68 -8.44 5.78 9.54
C TYR A 68 -8.09 5.77 8.05
N ALA A 69 -6.95 6.36 7.67
CA ALA A 69 -6.41 6.33 6.33
C ALA A 69 -6.16 4.89 5.84
N SER A 70 -5.53 4.05 6.67
CA SER A 70 -5.23 2.65 6.33
C SER A 70 -6.50 1.80 6.24
N ASN A 71 -7.48 2.04 7.12
CA ASN A 71 -8.76 1.32 7.09
C ASN A 71 -9.68 1.75 5.94
N PHE A 72 -9.53 2.99 5.47
CA PHE A 72 -10.20 3.48 4.27
C PHE A 72 -9.70 2.73 3.03
N LEU A 73 -8.41 2.42 2.95
CA LEU A 73 -7.85 1.63 1.86
C LEU A 73 -8.23 0.16 1.99
N TRP A 74 -8.82 -0.41 0.94
CA TRP A 74 -8.96 -1.85 0.80
C TRP A 74 -7.58 -2.46 0.54
N PRO A 75 -7.27 -3.66 1.08
CA PRO A 75 -6.00 -4.33 0.81
C PRO A 75 -5.67 -4.41 -0.68
N PHE A 76 -4.49 -3.91 -1.07
CA PHE A 76 -4.05 -3.90 -2.46
C PHE A 76 -3.93 -5.33 -2.99
N LYS A 77 -4.64 -5.62 -4.08
CA LYS A 77 -4.48 -6.87 -4.82
C LYS A 77 -3.42 -6.67 -5.90
N LEU A 78 -2.22 -7.19 -5.64
CA LEU A 78 -1.06 -7.08 -6.52
C LEU A 78 -0.91 -8.29 -7.43
N ASN A 79 -0.18 -8.12 -8.54
CA ASN A 79 0.18 -9.21 -9.43
C ASN A 79 1.42 -9.97 -8.91
N THR A 80 1.65 -11.19 -9.42
CA THR A 80 2.92 -11.89 -9.24
C THR A 80 4.06 -11.04 -9.84
N PRO A 81 5.23 -10.92 -9.17
CA PRO A 81 6.32 -10.10 -9.68
C PRO A 81 6.79 -10.61 -11.05
N THR A 82 7.02 -9.68 -11.97
CA THR A 82 7.65 -9.97 -13.27
C THR A 82 9.02 -10.62 -13.07
N GLY A 83 9.24 -11.79 -13.67
CA GLY A 83 10.44 -12.62 -13.45
C GLY A 83 10.32 -13.64 -12.32
N GLY A 84 9.18 -13.70 -11.63
CA GLY A 84 8.88 -14.71 -10.62
C GLY A 84 9.53 -14.47 -9.26
N TRP A 85 9.38 -15.47 -8.39
CA TRP A 85 10.00 -15.52 -7.06
C TRP A 85 11.25 -16.40 -7.13
N ARG A 86 12.29 -16.08 -6.35
CA ARG A 86 13.51 -16.89 -6.22
C ARG A 86 13.23 -18.19 -5.46
N LYS A 87 12.81 -18.08 -4.20
CA LYS A 87 12.44 -19.20 -3.32
C LYS A 87 11.56 -18.70 -2.17
N LYS A 88 10.26 -18.95 -2.28
CA LYS A 88 9.25 -18.50 -1.30
C LYS A 88 9.41 -19.08 0.10
N THR A 89 10.05 -20.25 0.21
CA THR A 89 10.13 -21.03 1.46
C THR A 89 11.30 -20.64 2.37
N ASN A 90 12.22 -19.79 1.90
CA ASN A 90 13.43 -19.42 2.63
C ASN A 90 13.41 -17.94 2.99
N HIS A 91 14.07 -17.58 4.09
CA HIS A 91 14.15 -16.19 4.53
C HIS A 91 15.00 -15.37 3.56
N TYR A 92 14.72 -14.07 3.43
CA TYR A 92 15.40 -13.20 2.47
C TYR A 92 16.93 -13.16 2.67
N VAL A 93 17.39 -13.18 3.93
CA VAL A 93 18.82 -13.21 4.29
C VAL A 93 19.49 -14.51 3.82
N GLU A 94 18.75 -15.61 3.75
CA GLU A 94 19.21 -16.91 3.26
C GLU A 94 19.07 -17.06 1.72
N GLY A 95 18.83 -15.95 1.01
CA GLY A 95 18.63 -15.94 -0.44
C GLY A 95 17.21 -16.32 -0.90
N GLY A 96 16.26 -16.45 0.03
CA GLY A 96 14.83 -16.64 -0.28
C GLY A 96 14.06 -15.34 -0.50
N ASP A 97 12.75 -15.38 -0.26
CA ASP A 97 11.85 -14.27 -0.57
C ASP A 97 10.98 -13.79 0.59
N PHE A 98 10.75 -14.58 1.64
CA PHE A 98 9.94 -14.12 2.79
C PHE A 98 10.78 -13.32 3.79
N GLY A 99 10.14 -12.49 4.60
CA GLY A 99 10.79 -11.68 5.64
C GLY A 99 11.07 -10.24 5.22
N LEU A 100 11.90 -9.57 6.03
CA LEU A 100 12.29 -8.17 5.84
C LEU A 100 13.28 -8.01 4.68
N ARG A 101 12.95 -7.12 3.74
CA ARG A 101 13.81 -6.73 2.62
C ARG A 101 14.33 -5.29 2.68
N GLU A 102 14.02 -4.58 3.76
CA GLU A 102 14.36 -3.16 3.93
C GLU A 102 13.93 -2.36 2.69
N ASP A 103 14.82 -1.53 2.13
CA ASP A 103 14.56 -0.70 0.95
C ASP A 103 14.43 -1.51 -0.35
N LYS A 104 14.89 -2.76 -0.38
CA LYS A 104 14.81 -3.62 -1.58
C LYS A 104 13.37 -4.04 -1.89
N ILE A 105 12.43 -3.82 -0.97
CA ILE A 105 10.99 -4.01 -1.22
C ILE A 105 10.50 -3.14 -2.39
N ASN A 106 11.08 -1.95 -2.58
CA ASN A 106 10.65 -1.01 -3.60
C ASN A 106 10.89 -1.54 -5.02
N HIS A 107 11.99 -2.26 -5.22
CA HIS A 107 12.26 -2.93 -6.50
C HIS A 107 11.26 -4.06 -6.77
N LEU A 108 10.86 -4.80 -5.73
CA LEU A 108 9.85 -5.84 -5.83
C LEU A 108 8.47 -5.25 -6.16
N LEU A 109 8.04 -4.21 -5.44
CA LEU A 109 6.75 -3.56 -5.64
C LEU A 109 6.59 -3.05 -7.07
N ARG A 110 7.62 -2.44 -7.66
CA ARG A 110 7.60 -1.98 -9.06
C ARG A 110 7.35 -3.10 -10.09
N LYS A 111 7.63 -4.35 -9.74
CA LYS A 111 7.35 -5.53 -10.59
C LYS A 111 5.95 -6.11 -10.39
N MET A 112 5.22 -5.66 -9.37
CA MET A 112 3.92 -6.20 -8.97
C MET A 112 2.77 -5.21 -9.17
N VAL A 113 3.07 -3.91 -9.16
CA VAL A 113 2.12 -2.79 -9.32
C VAL A 113 1.77 -2.55 -10.79
#